data_AF-A0A0B1RZ27-F1
#
_entry.id   AF-A0A0B1RZ27-F1
#
_cell.length_a   1.000
_cell.length_b   1.000
_cell.length_c   1.000
_cell.angle_alpha   90.00
_cell.angle_beta   90.00
_cell.angle_gamma   90.00
#
_symmetry.space_group_name_H-M   'P 1'
#
loop_
_entity.id
_entity.type
_entity.pdbx_description
1 polymer ?
#
loop_
_entity_poly.entity_id
_entity_poly.type
_entity_poly.pdbx_seq_one_letter_code
_entity_poly.pdbx_strand_id
1 'polypeptide(L)' 'MASGEDNQVTIWDIATEADSQDAVAGVPPQLMFLHLGQKEVKEVHWHPQIAGLAITTSLDGFNVFKTINI' A
#
# COMPACT_ATOMS: atom_id res chain seq x y z
N MET A 1 3.97 -4.20 -3.64
CA MET A 1 3.48 -2.82 -3.49
C MET A 1 3.25 -2.24 -4.86
N ALA A 2 2.24 -1.37 -5.01
CA ALA A 2 2.00 -0.63 -6.23
C ALA A 2 1.63 0.81 -5.90
N SER A 3 2.21 1.78 -6.61
CA SER A 3 1.77 3.17 -6.66
C SER A 3 1.00 3.40 -7.96
N GLY A 4 -0.06 4.20 -7.89
CA GLY A 4 -0.87 4.53 -9.05
C GLY A 4 -1.13 6.02 -9.20
N GLU A 5 -1.25 6.45 -10.45
CA GLU A 5 -1.64 7.82 -10.80
C GLU A 5 -3.10 8.12 -10.43
N ASP A 6 -3.86 7.08 -10.07
CA ASP A 6 -5.20 7.13 -9.48
C ASP A 6 -5.19 7.51 -7.98
N ASN A 7 -4.16 8.24 -7.53
CA ASN A 7 -4.07 8.86 -6.19
C ASN A 7 -4.01 7.85 -5.03
N GLN A 8 -3.51 6.65 -5.28
CA GLN A 8 -3.43 5.59 -4.28
C GLN A 8 -2.12 4.81 -4.29
N VAL A 9 -1.80 4.27 -3.12
CA VAL A 9 -0.74 3.27 -2.95
C VAL A 9 -1.34 2.04 -2.28
N THR A 10 -1.07 0.87 -2.85
CA THR A 10 -1.58 -0.41 -2.38
C THR A 10 -0.45 -1.34 -1.98
N ILE A 11 -0.63 -2.02 -0.86
CA ILE A 11 0.30 -3.05 -0.36
C ILE A 11 -0.45 -4.37 -0.33
N TRP A 12 0.20 -5.39 -0.86
CA TRP A 12 -0.38 -6.70 -1.14
C TRP A 12 0.49 -7.78 -0.50
N ASP A 13 -0.16 -8.75 0.13
CA ASP A 13 0.46 -10.02 0.51
C ASP A 13 0.19 -11.06 -0.58
N ILE A 14 1.22 -11.42 -1.32
CA ILE A 14 1.12 -12.39 -2.42
C ILE A 14 1.20 -13.84 -1.89
N ALA A 15 1.61 -14.04 -0.63
CA ALA A 15 1.60 -15.35 0.00
C ALA A 15 0.21 -15.72 0.55
N THR A 16 -0.71 -14.76 0.69
CA THR A 16 -2.07 -15.01 1.17
C THR A 16 -2.86 -15.86 0.19
N GLU A 17 -3.24 -17.05 0.64
CA GLU A 17 -4.18 -17.92 -0.07
C GLU A 17 -5.60 -17.37 0.03
N ALA A 18 -6.42 -17.64 -0.99
CA ALA A 18 -7.82 -17.24 -1.00
C ALA A 18 -8.63 -18.14 -0.04
N ASP A 19 -8.52 -17.88 1.26
CA ASP A 19 -9.40 -18.51 2.25
C ASP A 19 -10.72 -17.73 2.37
N SER A 20 -11.81 -18.49 2.40
CA SER A 20 -13.17 -17.98 2.25
C SER A 20 -13.77 -17.41 3.54
N GLN A 21 -13.14 -17.63 4.70
CA GLN A 21 -13.70 -17.26 6.01
C GLN A 21 -13.69 -15.76 6.29
N ASP A 22 -12.74 -15.00 5.74
CA ASP A 22 -12.57 -13.55 5.99
C ASP A 22 -12.77 -12.68 4.73
N ALA A 23 -13.39 -13.24 3.68
CA ALA A 23 -13.55 -12.56 2.41
C ALA A 23 -14.56 -11.39 2.49
N VAL A 24 -14.10 -10.18 2.19
CA VAL A 24 -14.96 -9.00 2.02
C VAL A 24 -15.36 -8.90 0.54
N ALA A 25 -16.66 -8.83 0.26
CA ALA A 25 -17.17 -8.76 -1.11
C ALA A 25 -16.58 -7.54 -1.86
N GLY A 26 -15.96 -7.80 -3.01
CA GLY A 26 -15.33 -6.76 -3.84
C GLY A 26 -13.93 -6.33 -3.40
N VAL A 27 -13.38 -6.91 -2.33
CA VAL A 27 -12.01 -6.63 -1.87
C VAL A 27 -11.16 -7.91 -1.97
N PRO A 28 -10.06 -7.91 -2.71
CA PRO A 28 -9.16 -9.06 -2.76
C PRO A 28 -8.56 -9.36 -1.38
N PRO A 29 -8.51 -10.63 -0.93
CA PRO A 29 -7.95 -10.99 0.38
C PRO A 29 -6.44 -10.70 0.49
N GLN A 30 -5.74 -10.57 -0.64
CA GLN A 30 -4.33 -10.20 -0.69
C GLN A 30 -4.07 -8.72 -0.40
N LEU A 31 -5.09 -7.84 -0.47
CA LEU A 31 -4.92 -6.41 -0.24
C LEU A 31 -4.78 -6.14 1.26
N MET A 32 -3.58 -5.78 1.72
CA MET A 32 -3.30 -5.51 3.13
C MET A 32 -3.52 -4.04 3.53
N PHE A 33 -3.21 -3.12 2.62
CA PHE A 33 -3.22 -1.69 2.94
C PHE A 33 -3.50 -0.84 1.71
N LEU A 34 -4.27 0.22 1.92
CA LEU A 34 -4.59 1.25 0.94
C LEU A 34 -4.26 2.61 1.56
N HIS A 35 -3.26 3.29 1.01
CA HIS A 35 -2.91 4.65 1.39
C HIS A 35 -3.47 5.63 0.36
N LEU A 36 -4.35 6.52 0.82
CA LEU A 36 -5.03 7.55 0.03
C LEU A 36 -4.57 8.95 0.47
N GLY A 37 -5.00 9.97 -0.26
CA GLY A 37 -4.78 11.37 0.10
C GLY A 37 -3.56 12.02 -0.56
N GLN A 38 -2.95 11.33 -1.51
CA GLN A 38 -1.84 11.83 -2.33
C GLN A 38 -2.32 12.12 -3.74
N LYS A 39 -1.67 13.05 -4.45
CA LYS A 39 -2.02 13.36 -5.85
C LYS A 39 -0.95 12.88 -6.84
N GLU A 40 -1.35 12.09 -7.84
CA GLU A 40 -0.48 11.61 -8.93
C GLU A 40 0.80 10.94 -8.42
N VAL A 41 0.65 9.84 -7.67
CA VAL A 41 1.79 9.10 -7.08
C VAL A 41 2.67 8.52 -8.18
N LYS A 42 3.99 8.72 -8.09
CA LYS A 42 4.97 8.27 -9.09
C LYS A 42 5.73 7.03 -8.65
N GLU A 43 6.16 6.97 -7.40
CA GLU A 43 6.92 5.83 -6.84
C GLU A 43 6.58 5.58 -5.38
N VAL A 44 6.84 4.35 -4.94
CA VAL A 44 6.74 3.89 -3.55
C VAL A 44 7.91 2.98 -3.23
N HIS A 45 8.56 3.21 -2.10
CA HIS A 45 9.68 2.40 -1.62
C HIS A 45 9.56 2.10 -0.13
N TRP A 46 9.97 0.90 0.27
CA TRP A 46 10.19 0.58 1.68
C TRP A 46 11.49 1.21 2.17
N HIS A 47 11.48 1.71 3.40
CA HIS A 47 12.70 2.15 4.06
C HIS A 47 13.56 0.93 4.42
N PRO A 48 14.85 0.91 4.05
CA PRO A 48 15.69 -0.30 4.16
C PRO A 48 15.98 -0.72 5.61
N GLN A 49 15.86 0.19 6.58
CA GLN A 49 16.20 -0.06 7.99
C GLN A 49 15.01 -0.07 8.94
N ILE A 50 13.84 0.40 8.48
CA ILE A 50 12.67 0.57 9.36
C ILE A 50 11.55 -0.26 8.78
N ALA A 51 11.31 -1.42 9.39
CA ALA A 51 10.21 -2.30 9.01
C ALA A 51 8.87 -1.55 9.04
N GLY A 52 8.08 -1.75 7.99
CA GLY A 52 6.75 -1.17 7.83
C GLY A 52 6.73 0.30 7.41
N LEU A 53 7.88 0.97 7.28
CA LEU A 53 7.94 2.37 6.84
C LEU A 53 8.04 2.45 5.31
N ALA A 54 7.04 3.05 4.68
CA ALA A 54 7.05 3.35 3.25
C ALA A 54 7.18 4.85 3.00
N ILE A 55 7.83 5.18 1.88
CA ILE A 55 8.00 6.54 1.38
C ILE A 55 7.50 6.59 -0.05
N THR A 56 6.79 7.65 -0.39
CA THR A 56 6.23 7.87 -1.73
C THR A 56 6.56 9.27 -2.22
N THR A 57 6.67 9.42 -3.54
CA THR A 57 6.65 10.73 -4.19
C THR A 57 5.40 10.90 -5.04
N SER A 58 4.88 12.11 -5.01
CA SER A 58 3.63 12.51 -5.64
C SER A 58 3.73 13.98 -6.07
N LEU A 59 2.76 14.47 -6.84
CA LEU A 59 2.73 15.86 -7.31
C LEU A 59 2.74 16.86 -6.14
N ASP A 60 2.14 16.49 -5.01
CA ASP A 60 2.05 17.30 -3.79
C ASP A 60 3.26 17.15 -2.86
N GLY A 61 4.25 16.30 -3.19
CA GLY A 61 5.53 16.19 -2.50
C GLY A 61 5.89 14.78 -2.06
N PHE A 62 6.47 14.66 -0.86
CA PHE A 62 6.85 13.40 -0.25
C PHE A 62 5.85 13.02 0.83
N ASN A 63 5.44 11.76 0.87
CA ASN A 63 4.68 11.20 1.98
C ASN A 63 5.47 10.07 2.64
N VAL A 64 5.39 10.01 3.97
CA VAL A 64 6.09 9.03 4.80
C VAL A 64 5.08 8.45 5.78
N PHE A 65 4.82 7.15 5.68
CA PHE A 65 3.83 6.47 6.52
C PHE A 65 4.32 5.09 6.94
N LYS A 66 3.89 4.66 8.13
CA LYS A 66 4.18 3.34 8.66
C LYS A 66 2.92 2.50 8.70
N THR A 67 2.95 1.30 8.13
CA THR A 67 1.82 0.37 8.20
C THR A 67 1.76 -0.31 9.57
N ILE A 68 0.56 -0.67 10.02
CA ILE A 68 0.35 -1.30 11.33
C ILE A 68 0.67 -2.80 11.36
N ASN A 69 0.78 -3.43 10.17
CA ASN A 69 0.86 -4.88 10.01
C ASN A 69 2.24 -5.40 9.55
N ILE A 70 3.27 -4.55 9.47
CA ILE A 70 4.66 -4.91 9.09
C ILE A 70 5.68 -4.27 10.05
#